data_AF-A0A9X2Q291-F1
#
_entry.id   AF-A0A9X2Q291-F1
#
_cell.length_a   1.000
_cell.length_b   1.000
_cell.length_c   1.000
_cell.angle_alpha   90.00
_cell.angle_beta   90.00
_cell.angle_gamma   90.00
#
_symmetry.space_group_name_H-M   'P 1'
#
loop_
_entity.id
_entity.type
_entity.pdbx_description
1 polymer ?
#
loop_
_entity_poly.entity_id
_entity_poly.type
_entity_poly.pdbx_seq_one_letter_code
_entity_poly.pdbx_strand_id
1 'polypeptide(L)'
;MLLTGATLLAAAGYGLRATVRVSETAVRKTRPLWTDNVLRFEDIQRLHLPVTTEALWLYTEPNGSPDLSIEVQSFERFGSLARRVLRRLPQHTEIQDPAGRVEEYRRCGDAAGENQTDDG
;
A
#
# COMPACT_ATOMS: atom_id res chain seq x y z
N MET A 1 20.34 0.45 -46.96
CA MET A 1 20.35 0.29 -45.48
C MET A 1 19.38 1.31 -44.90
N LEU A 2 18.17 0.89 -44.51
CA LEU A 2 17.24 1.75 -43.76
C LEU A 2 17.57 1.61 -42.27
N LEU A 3 18.05 2.69 -41.64
CA LEU A 3 18.07 2.80 -40.19
C LEU A 3 16.64 3.05 -39.70
N THR A 4 15.92 2.01 -39.29
CA THR A 4 14.75 2.15 -38.41
C THR A 4 15.24 2.29 -36.98
N GLY A 5 15.48 3.55 -36.58
CA GLY A 5 15.67 3.89 -35.18
C GLY A 5 14.36 3.67 -34.43
N ALA A 6 14.29 2.60 -33.63
CA ALA A 6 13.22 2.43 -32.66
C ALA A 6 13.42 3.47 -31.56
N THR A 7 12.68 4.57 -31.63
CA THR A 7 12.58 5.51 -30.52
C THR A 7 11.79 4.82 -29.42
N LEU A 8 12.49 4.24 -28.43
CA LEU A 8 11.88 3.86 -27.16
C LEU A 8 11.33 5.15 -26.54
N LEU A 9 10.00 5.28 -26.57
CA LEU A 9 9.30 6.35 -25.87
C LEU A 9 9.56 6.14 -24.38
N ALA A 10 10.56 6.83 -23.84
CA ALA A 10 10.76 6.94 -22.41
C ALA A 10 9.52 7.64 -21.86
N ALA A 11 8.57 6.86 -21.36
CA ALA A 11 7.45 7.37 -20.59
C ALA A 11 8.04 8.00 -19.32
N ALA A 12 8.36 9.30 -19.41
CA ALA A 12 8.64 10.13 -18.27
C ALA A 12 7.36 10.15 -17.42
N GLY A 13 7.24 9.18 -16.51
CA GLY A 13 6.14 9.04 -15.56
C GLY A 13 6.21 10.08 -14.45
N TYR A 14 6.48 11.34 -14.78
CA TYR A 14 6.31 12.46 -13.86
C TYR A 14 4.87 12.96 -14.00
N GLY A 15 4.01 12.61 -13.04
CA GLY A 15 2.77 13.35 -12.77
C GLY A 15 1.49 12.53 -12.57
N LEU A 16 1.44 11.26 -12.97
CA LEU A 16 0.23 10.44 -12.79
C LEU A 16 0.27 9.70 -11.45
N ARG A 17 -0.04 10.43 -10.37
CA ARG A 17 -0.08 9.89 -9.01
C ARG A 17 -1.06 8.71 -8.92
N ALA A 18 -0.58 7.57 -8.45
CA ALA A 18 -1.42 6.41 -8.18
C ALA A 18 -2.38 6.74 -7.02
N THR A 19 -3.63 6.35 -7.12
CA THR A 19 -4.58 6.43 -6.01
C THR A 19 -4.68 5.07 -5.35
N VAL A 20 -4.42 5.00 -4.05
CA VAL A 20 -4.73 3.82 -3.23
C VAL A 20 -6.04 4.04 -2.50
N ARG A 21 -6.97 3.10 -2.66
CA ARG A 21 -8.22 3.03 -1.91
C ARG A 21 -8.21 1.79 -1.04
N VAL A 22 -8.57 1.98 0.23
CA VAL A 22 -8.81 0.90 1.19
C VAL A 22 -10.29 0.92 1.50
N SER A 23 -10.99 -0.14 1.10
CA SER A 23 -12.37 -0.41 1.49
C SER A 23 -12.39 -1.30 2.74
N GLU A 24 -13.57 -1.75 3.12
CA GLU A 24 -13.70 -2.65 4.25
C GLU A 24 -13.10 -4.03 4.02
N THR A 25 -13.14 -4.49 2.77
CA THR A 25 -12.83 -5.86 2.36
C THR A 25 -11.62 -5.95 1.45
N ALA A 26 -11.14 -4.83 0.89
CA ALA A 26 -10.08 -4.84 -0.11
C ALA A 26 -9.20 -3.59 -0.09
N VAL A 27 -8.02 -3.73 -0.67
CA VAL A 27 -7.13 -2.64 -1.04
C VAL A 27 -6.92 -2.64 -2.55
N ARG A 28 -7.07 -1.46 -3.16
CA ARG A 28 -6.93 -1.26 -4.61
C ARG A 28 -5.97 -0.12 -4.89
N LYS A 29 -5.02 -0.35 -5.80
CA LYS A 29 -4.21 0.70 -6.40
C LYS A 29 -4.67 0.95 -7.82
N THR A 30 -5.00 2.20 -8.12
CA THR A 30 -5.44 2.64 -9.45
C THR A 30 -4.46 3.67 -9.96
N ARG A 31 -3.88 3.44 -11.14
CA ARG A 31 -3.08 4.43 -11.87
C ARG A 31 -3.97 5.06 -12.95
N PRO A 32 -3.74 6.33 -13.33
CA PRO A 32 -4.59 7.03 -14.29
C PRO A 32 -4.75 6.37 -15.67
N LEU A 33 -3.89 5.41 -16.02
CA LEU A 33 -3.96 4.67 -17.29
C LEU A 33 -4.06 3.13 -17.11
N TRP A 34 -3.98 2.62 -15.87
CA TRP A 34 -3.86 1.18 -15.56
C TRP A 34 -4.50 0.88 -14.20
N THR A 35 -5.27 -0.21 -14.08
CA THR A 35 -5.60 -0.75 -12.74
C THR A 35 -4.52 -1.75 -12.37
N ASP A 36 -3.84 -1.51 -11.25
CA ASP A 36 -2.72 -2.37 -10.86
C ASP A 36 -3.18 -3.69 -10.32
N ASN A 37 -4.11 -3.67 -9.36
CA ASN A 37 -4.78 -4.84 -8.80
C ASN A 37 -5.77 -4.43 -7.70
N VAL A 38 -6.74 -5.31 -7.44
CA VAL A 38 -7.59 -5.31 -6.26
C VAL A 38 -7.22 -6.54 -5.44
N LEU A 39 -6.78 -6.35 -4.20
CA LEU A 39 -6.55 -7.45 -3.26
C LEU A 39 -7.62 -7.43 -2.18
N ARG A 40 -8.24 -8.58 -1.91
CA ARG A 40 -9.12 -8.73 -0.75
C ARG A 40 -8.25 -8.99 0.48
N PHE A 41 -8.63 -8.43 1.62
CA PHE A 41 -7.88 -8.61 2.87
C PHE A 41 -7.81 -10.07 3.32
N GLU A 42 -8.88 -10.84 3.10
CA GLU A 42 -8.96 -12.26 3.46
C GLU A 42 -7.92 -13.13 2.74
N ASP A 43 -7.49 -12.72 1.55
CA ASP A 43 -6.53 -13.47 0.73
C ASP A 43 -5.08 -13.14 1.12
N ILE A 44 -4.85 -12.13 1.97
CA ILE A 44 -3.50 -11.64 2.29
C ILE A 44 -2.84 -12.56 3.31
N GLN A 45 -1.87 -13.33 2.83
CA GLN A 45 -1.08 -14.24 3.65
C GLN A 45 0.15 -13.54 4.25
N ARG A 46 0.72 -12.54 3.55
CA ARG A 46 1.91 -11.83 4.02
C ARG A 46 1.85 -10.33 3.70
N LEU A 47 2.33 -9.54 4.66
CA LEU A 47 2.64 -8.12 4.54
C LEU A 47 4.15 -7.93 4.74
N HIS A 48 4.82 -7.20 3.85
CA HIS A 48 6.22 -6.81 4.01
C HIS A 48 6.39 -5.28 3.97
N LEU A 49 7.12 -4.75 4.96
CA LEU A 49 7.56 -3.37 5.05
C LEU A 49 9.09 -3.29 4.85
N PRO A 50 9.59 -3.09 3.61
CA PRO A 50 11.02 -3.08 3.33
C PRO A 50 11.79 -1.97 4.08
N VAL A 51 13.03 -2.25 4.50
CA VAL A 51 13.85 -1.33 5.31
C VAL A 51 14.18 -0.03 4.59
N THR A 52 14.51 -0.12 3.29
CA THR A 52 15.16 0.97 2.54
C THR A 52 14.20 2.05 2.06
N THR A 53 12.90 1.76 2.04
CA THR A 53 11.90 2.65 1.48
C THR A 53 10.63 2.58 2.32
N GLU A 54 9.94 3.70 2.46
CA GLU A 54 8.55 3.68 2.91
C GLU A 54 7.69 3.08 1.80
N ALA A 55 7.52 1.77 1.88
CA ALA A 55 6.72 0.99 0.96
C ALA A 55 6.00 -0.13 1.71
N LEU A 56 4.95 -0.64 1.08
CA LEU A 56 4.10 -1.68 1.60
C LEU A 56 3.84 -2.69 0.48
N TRP A 57 4.23 -3.94 0.72
CA TRP A 57 4.08 -5.04 -0.21
C TRP A 57 3.13 -6.08 0.37
N LEU A 58 2.12 -6.46 -0.40
CA LEU A 58 1.08 -7.41 -0.02
C LEU A 58 1.15 -8.63 -0.93
N TYR A 59 1.03 -9.79 -0.31
CA TYR A 59 1.14 -11.08 -0.96
C TYR A 59 -0.06 -11.94 -0.60
N THR A 60 -0.67 -12.54 -1.62
CA THR A 60 -1.66 -13.60 -1.43
C THR A 60 -1.01 -14.97 -1.33
N GLU A 61 0.28 -15.09 -1.65
CA GLU A 61 1.08 -16.31 -1.52
C GLU A 61 2.35 -16.08 -0.67
N PRO A 62 2.75 -17.05 0.16
CA PRO A 62 3.86 -16.89 1.11
C PRO A 62 5.25 -16.81 0.43
N ASN A 63 5.43 -17.40 -0.76
CA ASN A 63 6.72 -17.42 -1.47
C ASN A 63 6.67 -16.74 -2.85
N GLY A 64 5.62 -15.96 -3.11
CA GLY A 64 5.38 -15.30 -4.38
C GLY A 64 5.99 -13.91 -4.50
N SER A 65 5.86 -13.34 -5.71
CA SER A 65 6.03 -11.90 -5.94
C SER A 65 4.89 -11.12 -5.28
N PRO A 66 5.06 -9.83 -4.93
CA PRO A 66 3.97 -9.06 -4.35
C PRO A 66 2.87 -8.83 -5.37
N ASP A 67 1.65 -9.23 -5.03
CA ASP A 67 0.45 -8.98 -5.84
C ASP A 67 0.07 -7.49 -5.84
N LEU A 68 0.45 -6.78 -4.76
CA LEU A 68 0.30 -5.34 -4.68
C LEU A 68 1.48 -4.67 -3.96
N SER A 69 2.13 -3.74 -4.65
CA SER A 69 3.18 -2.88 -4.08
C SER A 69 2.75 -1.41 -4.07
N ILE A 70 2.96 -0.75 -2.93
CA ILE A 70 2.64 0.65 -2.72
C ILE A 70 3.87 1.35 -2.17
N GLU A 71 4.34 2.38 -2.87
CA GLU A 71 5.54 3.15 -2.51
C GLU A 71 5.15 4.57 -2.11
N VAL A 72 5.88 5.17 -1.17
CA VAL A 72 5.61 6.53 -0.66
C VAL A 72 5.58 7.60 -1.74
N GLN A 73 6.48 7.52 -2.71
CA GLN A 73 6.53 8.48 -3.82
C GLN A 73 5.23 8.48 -4.63
N SER A 74 4.44 7.42 -4.55
CA SER A 74 3.14 7.28 -5.20
C SER A 74 1.95 7.69 -4.32
N PHE A 75 2.13 7.98 -3.02
CA PHE A 75 1.01 8.19 -2.10
C PHE A 75 1.29 9.21 -0.98
N GLU A 76 0.72 10.41 -1.12
CA GLU A 76 0.66 11.39 -0.04
C GLU A 76 -0.19 10.81 1.11
N ARG A 77 0.39 10.63 2.30
CA ARG A 77 -0.19 10.00 3.53
C ARG A 77 -0.02 8.48 3.66
N PHE A 78 1.14 7.96 3.27
CA PHE A 78 1.48 6.54 3.46
C PHE A 78 1.29 6.04 4.90
N GLY A 79 1.66 6.82 5.92
CA GLY A 79 1.44 6.42 7.32
C GLY A 79 -0.03 6.11 7.65
N SER A 80 -0.97 6.96 7.23
CA SER A 80 -2.41 6.70 7.43
C SER A 80 -2.91 5.48 6.66
N LEU A 81 -2.36 5.24 5.46
CA LEU A 81 -2.66 4.06 4.66
C LEU A 81 -2.15 2.78 5.34
N ALA A 82 -0.89 2.76 5.77
CA ALA A 82 -0.28 1.63 6.46
C ALA A 82 -1.11 1.23 7.69
N ARG A 83 -1.56 2.21 8.47
CA ARG A 83 -2.48 1.98 9.61
C ARG A 83 -3.80 1.33 9.21
N ARG A 84 -4.44 1.83 8.14
CA ARG A 84 -5.71 1.26 7.66
C ARG A 84 -5.54 -0.17 7.15
N VAL A 85 -4.46 -0.44 6.42
CA VAL A 85 -4.13 -1.79 5.95
C VAL A 85 -3.89 -2.71 7.13
N LEU A 86 -3.00 -2.35 8.06
CA LEU A 86 -2.66 -3.14 9.25
C LEU A 86 -3.87 -3.50 10.12
N ARG A 87 -4.83 -2.58 10.27
CA ARG A 87 -6.06 -2.81 11.04
C ARG A 87 -7.02 -3.81 10.40
N ARG A 88 -6.94 -3.98 9.07
CA ARG A 88 -7.85 -4.83 8.29
C ARG A 88 -7.23 -6.17 7.95
N LEU A 89 -5.94 -6.36 8.22
CA LEU A 89 -5.28 -7.64 7.99
C LEU A 89 -5.90 -8.73 8.86
N PRO A 90 -6.10 -9.94 8.30
CA PRO A 90 -6.39 -11.12 9.07
C PRO A 90 -5.35 -11.36 10.17
N GLN A 91 -5.78 -11.97 11.29
CA GLN A 91 -4.88 -12.28 12.40
C GLN A 91 -3.77 -13.28 12.03
N HIS A 92 -4.00 -14.11 11.01
CA HIS A 92 -3.05 -15.11 10.54
C HIS A 92 -2.04 -14.56 9.52
N THR A 93 -2.18 -13.30 9.10
CA THR A 93 -1.24 -12.70 8.14
C THR A 93 0.14 -12.59 8.75
N GLU A 94 1.14 -13.13 8.06
CA GLU A 94 2.55 -12.96 8.42
C GLU A 94 2.98 -11.51 8.16
N ILE A 95 3.57 -10.87 9.16
CA ILE A 95 4.06 -9.49 9.05
C ILE A 95 5.58 -9.49 9.11
N GLN A 96 6.20 -9.18 7.98
CA GLN A 96 7.63 -8.97 7.86
C GLN A 96 7.93 -7.47 7.95
N ASP A 97 8.47 -7.07 9.09
CA ASP A 97 8.80 -5.67 9.37
C ASP A 97 10.21 -5.54 9.94
N PRO A 98 11.24 -5.71 9.10
CA PRO A 98 12.64 -5.59 9.52
C PRO A 98 13.00 -4.19 10.06
N ALA A 99 12.18 -3.17 9.78
CA ALA A 99 12.38 -1.81 10.29
C ALA A 99 11.64 -1.52 11.61
N GLY A 100 10.82 -2.44 12.11
CA GLY A 100 10.07 -2.28 13.37
C GLY A 100 9.03 -1.16 13.37
N ARG A 101 8.52 -0.73 12.20
CA ARG A 101 7.57 0.38 12.04
C ARG A 101 6.11 0.00 12.35
N VAL A 102 5.76 -1.28 12.34
CA VAL A 102 4.38 -1.76 12.55
C VAL A 102 3.84 -1.34 13.90
N GLU A 103 4.68 -1.36 14.93
CA GLU A 103 4.29 -0.94 16.28
C GLU A 103 3.96 0.55 16.35
N GLU A 104 4.72 1.39 15.66
CA GLU A 104 4.44 2.83 15.53
C GLU A 104 3.09 3.08 14.86
N TYR A 105 2.80 2.35 13.78
CA TYR A 105 1.52 2.46 13.09
C TYR A 105 0.35 1.98 13.94
N ARG A 106 0.51 0.91 14.72
CA ARG A 106 -0.55 0.42 15.63
C ARG A 106 -0.83 1.41 16.74
N ARG A 107 0.20 1.89 17.44
CA ARG A 107 0.07 2.79 18.60
C ARG A 107 -0.58 4.13 18.27
N CYS A 108 -0.26 4.71 17.13
CA CYS A 108 -0.80 6.01 16.72
C CYS A 108 -2.24 5.92 16.15
N GLY A 109 -2.87 4.74 16.23
CA GLY A 109 -4.27 4.53 15.89
C GLY A 109 -5.25 4.83 17.02
N ASP A 110 -4.82 4.75 18.29
CA ASP A 110 -5.72 4.82 19.45
C ASP A 110 -5.85 6.24 20.03
N ALA A 111 -5.10 7.21 19.52
CA ALA A 111 -5.11 8.61 19.96
C ALA A 111 -6.18 9.48 19.28
N ALA A 112 -7.21 8.90 18.67
CA ALA A 112 -8.32 9.64 18.05
C ALA A 112 -9.68 9.26 18.67
N GLY A 113 -9.69 9.15 20.00
CA GLY A 113 -10.88 9.03 20.83
C GLY A 113 -10.87 10.10 21.91
N GLU A 114 -10.85 11.38 21.52
CA GLU A 114 -11.06 12.49 22.45
C GLU A 114 -12.33 13.25 22.04
N ASN A 115 -13.41 12.92 22.76
CA ASN A 115 -14.55 13.76 23.14
C ASN A 115 -15.07 14.78 22.11
N GLN A 116 -16.16 14.42 21.45
CA GLN A 116 -17.24 15.38 21.24
C GLN A 116 -18.38 14.98 22.17
N THR A 117 -18.36 15.54 23.38
CA THR A 117 -19.52 15.61 24.27
C THR A 117 -20.62 16.36 23.52
N ASP A 118 -21.66 15.59 23.19
CA ASP A 118 -23.00 16.07 22.92
C ASP A 118 -23.54 16.67 24.23
N ASP A 119 -23.74 17.99 24.23
CA ASP A 119 -24.39 18.71 25.32
C ASP A 119 -25.59 19.43 24.72
N GLY A 120 -26.78 18.95 25.08
CA GLY A 120 -28.02 19.70 25.31
C GLY A 120 -28.58 20.58 24.19
#